data_AF-A0A0L0RWR2-F1
#
_entry.id   AF-A0A0L0RWR2-F1
#
_cell.length_a   1.000
_cell.length_b   1.000
_cell.length_c   1.000
_cell.angle_alpha   90.00
_cell.angle_beta   90.00
_cell.angle_gamma   90.00
#
_symmetry.space_group_name_H-M   'P 1'
#
loop_
_entity.id
_entity.type
_entity.pdbx_description
1 polymer ?
#
loop_
_entity_poly.entity_id
_entity_poly.type
_entity_poly.pdbx_seq_one_letter_code
_entity_poly.pdbx_strand_id
1 'polypeptide(L)'
;MGRLRKKRNHHGIRDIKRKVSTKNRTKDIDQICDDLKPENIDKWKNQAFDLDLPGQGQHYCVECARYFINDTSMQEHLKSKVHRRRVKELRDGPYTQKDAEEAVGLKTDNGERSRNKMEL
;
A
#
# COMPACT_ATOMS: atom_id res chain seq x y z
N MET A 1 30.73 18.23 43.15
CA MET A 1 30.73 18.20 41.68
C MET A 1 29.41 17.61 41.18
N GLY A 2 28.39 18.45 40.95
CA GLY A 2 27.06 18.00 40.53
C GLY A 2 27.00 17.62 39.05
N ARG A 3 26.00 16.82 38.64
CA ARG A 3 25.78 16.50 37.21
C ARG A 3 25.54 17.78 36.41
N LEU A 4 26.48 18.11 35.53
CA LEU A 4 26.33 19.21 34.58
C LEU A 4 25.18 18.89 33.61
N ARG A 5 24.23 19.82 33.46
CA ARG A 5 23.10 19.69 32.53
C ARG A 5 23.64 19.56 31.11
N LYS A 6 23.42 18.41 30.45
CA LYS A 6 23.72 18.26 29.03
C LYS A 6 22.93 19.29 28.22
N LYS A 7 23.59 19.92 27.24
CA LYS A 7 22.97 20.87 26.30
C LYS A 7 21.76 20.18 25.65
N ARG A 8 20.59 20.82 25.72
CA ARG A 8 19.37 20.31 25.06
C ARG A 8 19.55 20.47 23.56
N ASN A 9 20.07 19.43 22.90
CA ASN A 9 20.04 19.34 21.44
C ASN A 9 18.61 18.94 21.07
N HIS A 10 17.82 19.87 20.55
CA HIS A 10 16.49 19.56 20.03
C HIS A 10 16.64 18.55 18.88
N HIS A 11 16.06 17.37 19.01
CA HIS A 11 15.98 16.43 17.90
C HIS A 11 14.96 16.97 16.88
N GLY A 12 15.45 17.43 15.73
CA GLY A 12 14.58 17.96 14.69
C GLY A 12 13.66 16.89 14.10
N ILE A 13 12.45 17.26 13.71
CA ILE A 13 11.41 16.38 13.12
C ILE A 13 11.73 16.04 11.64
N ARG A 14 13.02 16.06 11.26
CA ARG A 14 13.47 15.92 9.87
C ARG A 14 13.13 14.54 9.30
N ASP A 15 13.19 13.50 10.12
CA ASP A 15 12.93 12.12 9.68
C ASP A 15 11.45 11.89 9.35
N ILE A 16 10.55 12.40 10.19
CA ILE A 16 9.11 12.33 9.94
C ILE A 16 8.76 13.12 8.68
N LYS A 17 9.27 14.36 8.55
CA LYS A 17 9.03 15.19 7.36
C LYS A 17 9.53 14.53 6.08
N ARG A 18 10.71 13.89 6.13
CA ARG A 18 11.28 13.16 5.00
C ARG A 18 10.47 11.91 4.63
N LYS A 19 9.93 11.19 5.63
CA LYS A 19 9.11 9.99 5.41
C LYS A 19 7.76 10.30 4.76
N VAL A 20 7.13 11.41 5.16
CA VAL A 20 5.80 11.81 4.67
C VAL A 20 5.88 12.64 3.38
N SER A 21 7.08 13.05 2.96
CA SER A 21 7.27 13.83 1.74
C SER A 21 6.81 13.06 0.49
N THR A 22 6.13 13.77 -0.42
CA THR A 22 5.58 13.22 -1.67
C THR A 22 6.60 12.46 -2.52
N LYS A 23 7.85 12.94 -2.58
CA LYS A 23 8.94 12.27 -3.33
C LYS A 23 9.32 10.87 -2.82
N ASN A 24 8.96 10.54 -1.58
CA ASN A 24 9.27 9.26 -0.94
C ASN A 24 7.99 8.46 -0.63
N ARG A 25 6.85 8.86 -1.19
CA ARG A 25 5.56 8.24 -0.88
C ARG A 25 5.51 6.83 -1.48
N THR A 26 5.08 5.87 -0.68
CA THR A 26 4.85 4.49 -1.09
C THR A 26 3.45 4.33 -1.70
N LYS A 27 3.21 3.21 -2.38
CA LYS A 27 1.86 2.85 -2.84
C LYS A 27 0.87 2.83 -1.65
N ASP A 28 -0.31 3.38 -1.90
CA ASP A 28 -1.40 3.41 -0.92
C ASP A 28 -2.12 2.05 -0.85
N ILE A 29 -2.99 1.86 0.14
CA ILE A 29 -3.62 0.54 0.40
C ILE A 29 -4.62 0.18 -0.70
N ASP A 30 -5.40 1.15 -1.16
CA ASP A 30 -6.36 1.02 -2.27
C ASP A 30 -5.67 0.56 -3.56
N GLN A 31 -4.55 1.17 -3.92
CA GLN A 31 -3.74 0.78 -5.08
C GLN A 31 -3.25 -0.68 -4.98
N ILE A 32 -2.83 -1.11 -3.79
CA ILE A 32 -2.37 -2.49 -3.58
C ILE A 32 -3.54 -3.48 -3.62
N CYS A 33 -4.71 -3.11 -3.12
CA CYS A 33 -5.91 -3.93 -3.25
C CYS A 33 -6.31 -4.14 -4.72
N ASP A 34 -6.12 -3.13 -5.57
CA ASP A 34 -6.31 -3.26 -7.02
C ASP A 34 -5.24 -4.15 -7.68
N ASP A 35 -3.99 -4.04 -7.24
CA ASP A 35 -2.88 -4.90 -7.70
C ASP A 35 -3.10 -6.38 -7.31
N LEU A 36 -3.82 -6.64 -6.21
CA LEU A 36 -4.17 -7.98 -5.72
C LEU A 36 -5.38 -8.60 -6.43
N LYS A 37 -5.99 -7.92 -7.42
CA LYS A 37 -7.00 -8.54 -8.26
C LYS A 37 -6.35 -9.62 -9.14
N PRO A 38 -7.04 -10.75 -9.42
CA PRO A 38 -6.45 -11.87 -10.16
C PRO A 38 -5.90 -11.45 -11.53
N GLU A 39 -6.56 -10.50 -12.19
CA GLU A 39 -6.14 -9.94 -13.49
C GLU A 39 -4.78 -9.23 -13.46
N ASN A 40 -4.41 -8.67 -12.30
CA ASN A 40 -3.20 -7.88 -12.12
C ASN A 40 -2.09 -8.66 -11.41
N ILE A 41 -2.46 -9.61 -10.53
CA ILE A 41 -1.50 -10.44 -9.81
C ILE A 41 -0.52 -11.12 -10.76
N ASP A 42 -1.02 -11.69 -11.85
CA ASP A 42 -0.19 -12.45 -12.80
C ASP A 42 0.82 -11.56 -13.51
N LYS A 43 0.47 -10.29 -13.75
CA LYS A 43 1.39 -9.29 -14.34
C LYS A 43 2.49 -8.92 -13.36
N TRP A 44 2.15 -8.71 -12.09
CA TRP A 44 3.11 -8.33 -11.05
C TRP A 44 4.03 -9.48 -10.64
N LYS A 45 3.56 -10.72 -10.72
CA LYS A 45 4.40 -11.90 -10.47
C LYS A 45 5.35 -12.20 -11.62
N ASN A 46 4.92 -11.99 -12.86
CA ASN A 46 5.69 -12.28 -14.07
C ASN A 46 6.24 -11.01 -14.71
N GLN A 47 6.97 -10.22 -13.93
CA GLN A 47 7.52 -8.96 -14.42
C GLN A 47 8.73 -9.21 -15.33
N ALA A 48 8.85 -8.38 -16.37
CA ALA A 48 10.00 -8.40 -17.24
C ALA A 48 11.29 -8.09 -16.45
N PHE A 49 12.39 -8.62 -16.95
CA PHE A 49 13.70 -8.41 -16.38
C PHE A 49 14.12 -6.93 -16.55
N ASP A 50 14.41 -6.27 -15.42
CA ASP A 50 14.77 -4.84 -15.38
C ASP A 50 16.02 -4.63 -14.53
N LEU A 51 17.09 -4.11 -15.14
CA LEU A 51 18.40 -3.93 -14.52
C LEU A 51 18.43 -2.81 -13.47
N ASP A 52 17.50 -1.85 -13.53
CA ASP A 52 17.48 -0.71 -12.61
C ASP A 52 16.82 -1.08 -11.26
N LEU A 53 16.12 -2.22 -11.21
CA LEU A 53 15.42 -2.70 -10.03
C LEU A 53 16.26 -3.71 -9.22
N PRO A 54 16.11 -3.72 -7.88
CA PRO A 54 16.70 -4.76 -7.05
C PRO A 54 16.27 -6.16 -7.50
N GLY A 55 17.21 -7.11 -7.55
CA GLY A 55 16.91 -8.48 -7.97
C GLY A 55 16.39 -8.59 -9.41
N GLN A 56 16.71 -7.60 -10.25
CA GLN A 56 16.29 -7.52 -11.64
C GLN A 56 14.75 -7.54 -11.82
N GLY A 57 14.02 -7.06 -10.81
CA GLY A 57 12.55 -7.04 -10.80
C GLY A 57 11.88 -8.39 -10.49
N GLN A 58 12.63 -9.48 -10.33
CA GLN A 58 12.09 -10.84 -10.22
C GLN A 58 11.56 -11.17 -8.82
N HIS A 59 12.16 -10.62 -7.77
CA HIS A 59 11.77 -10.90 -6.38
C HIS A 59 10.90 -9.78 -5.82
N TYR A 60 9.60 -9.81 -6.12
CA TYR A 60 8.65 -8.76 -5.75
C TYR A 60 7.54 -9.26 -4.82
N CYS A 61 7.28 -8.49 -3.75
CA CYS A 61 6.13 -8.71 -2.86
C CYS A 61 5.03 -7.70 -3.21
N VAL A 62 3.92 -8.21 -3.76
CA VAL A 62 2.77 -7.39 -4.20
C VAL A 62 2.14 -6.65 -3.02
N GLU A 63 1.93 -7.33 -1.90
CA GLU A 63 1.21 -6.79 -0.73
C GLU A 63 1.95 -5.63 -0.05
N CYS A 64 3.28 -5.64 -0.10
CA CYS A 64 4.14 -4.61 0.49
C CYS A 64 4.72 -3.65 -0.57
N ALA A 65 4.42 -3.87 -1.85
CA ALA A 65 4.96 -3.13 -2.99
C ALA A 65 6.49 -2.93 -2.95
N ARG A 66 7.23 -4.02 -2.69
CA ARG A 66 8.68 -3.96 -2.45
C ARG A 66 9.44 -5.03 -3.24
N TYR A 67 10.55 -4.59 -3.86
CA TYR A 67 11.53 -5.46 -4.51
C TYR A 67 12.61 -5.92 -3.53
N PHE A 68 13.11 -7.13 -3.77
CA PHE A 68 14.15 -7.81 -3.00
C PHE A 68 15.30 -8.22 -3.93
N ILE A 69 16.48 -8.46 -3.34
CA ILE A 69 17.69 -8.77 -4.10
C ILE A 69 17.72 -10.24 -4.53
N ASN A 70 17.22 -11.13 -3.66
CA ASN A 70 17.23 -12.58 -3.85
C ASN A 70 15.99 -13.23 -3.21
N ASP A 71 15.72 -14.49 -3.56
CA ASP A 71 14.55 -15.22 -3.05
C ASP A 71 14.59 -15.44 -1.53
N THR A 72 15.77 -15.67 -0.95
CA THR A 72 15.90 -15.88 0.50
C THR A 72 15.44 -14.66 1.30
N SER A 73 15.82 -13.45 0.89
CA SER A 73 15.35 -12.22 1.55
C SER A 73 13.85 -11.98 1.37
N MET A 74 13.27 -12.39 0.24
CA MET A 74 11.82 -12.36 0.04
C MET A 74 11.12 -13.33 1.00
N GLN A 75 11.59 -14.56 1.12
CA GLN A 75 11.03 -15.56 2.04
C GLN A 75 11.11 -15.13 3.51
N GLU A 76 12.23 -14.52 3.92
CA GLU A 76 12.37 -13.94 5.26
C GLU A 76 11.39 -12.79 5.50
N HIS A 77 11.18 -11.94 4.48
CA HIS A 77 10.19 -10.87 4.53
C HIS A 77 8.78 -11.41 4.74
N LEU A 78 8.36 -12.46 4.03
CA LEU A 78 7.04 -13.08 4.19
C LEU A 78 6.83 -13.59 5.63
N LYS A 79 7.90 -14.06 6.29
CA LYS A 79 7.88 -14.51 7.69
C LYS A 79 7.99 -13.36 8.69
N SER A 80 8.16 -12.11 8.26
CA SER A 80 8.32 -10.97 9.16
C SER A 80 6.97 -10.48 9.74
N LYS A 81 7.03 -9.78 10.87
CA LYS A 81 5.84 -9.15 11.48
C LYS A 81 5.26 -8.03 10.62
N VAL A 82 6.12 -7.34 9.87
CA VAL A 82 5.71 -6.21 9.00
C VAL A 82 4.79 -6.71 7.89
N HIS A 83 5.18 -7.80 7.23
CA HIS A 83 4.38 -8.41 6.18
C HIS A 83 3.04 -8.94 6.73
N ARG A 84 3.06 -9.72 7.83
CA ARG A 84 1.83 -10.21 8.46
C ARG A 84 0.86 -9.09 8.86
N ARG A 85 1.39 -7.96 9.34
CA ARG A 85 0.57 -6.79 9.65
C ARG A 85 -0.07 -6.22 8.38
N ARG A 86 0.69 -6.14 7.28
CA ARG A 86 0.18 -5.64 6.01
C ARG A 86 -0.91 -6.53 5.41
N VAL A 87 -0.73 -7.84 5.45
CA VAL A 87 -1.76 -8.82 5.07
C VAL A 87 -3.04 -8.58 5.86
N LYS A 88 -2.92 -8.33 7.17
CA LYS A 88 -4.08 -8.06 8.03
C LYS A 88 -4.79 -6.77 7.62
N GLU A 89 -4.05 -5.69 7.40
CA GLU A 89 -4.60 -4.41 6.91
C GLU A 89 -5.33 -4.58 5.55
N LEU A 90 -4.80 -5.40 4.65
CA LEU A 90 -5.41 -5.67 3.33
C LEU A 90 -6.68 -6.51 3.41
N ARG A 91 -6.83 -7.34 4.46
CA ARG A 91 -8.06 -8.13 4.68
C ARG A 91 -9.23 -7.28 5.13
N ASP A 92 -8.98 -6.20 5.86
CA ASP A 92 -10.01 -5.30 6.35
C ASP A 92 -10.61 -4.44 5.22
N GLY A 93 -9.98 -4.42 4.04
CA GLY A 93 -10.41 -3.68 2.86
C GLY A 93 -9.92 -2.22 2.86
N PRO A 94 -9.76 -1.59 1.67
CA PRO A 94 -9.32 -0.20 1.58
C PRO A 94 -10.47 0.76 1.91
N TYR A 95 -10.14 1.84 2.63
CA TYR A 95 -11.06 2.96 2.80
C TYR A 95 -11.08 3.81 1.54
N THR A 96 -12.27 4.00 0.95
CA THR A 96 -12.45 4.72 -0.32
C THR A 96 -13.17 6.04 -0.11
N GLN A 97 -13.09 6.90 -1.12
CA GLN A 97 -13.81 8.18 -1.12
C GLN A 97 -15.34 7.98 -0.96
N LYS A 98 -15.89 6.89 -1.50
CA LYS A 98 -17.31 6.54 -1.36
C LYS A 98 -17.69 6.33 0.11
N ASP A 99 -16.83 5.65 0.88
CA ASP A 99 -17.06 5.43 2.31
C ASP A 99 -17.06 6.75 3.09
N ALA A 100 -16.25 7.72 2.67
CA ALA A 100 -16.23 9.06 3.25
C ALA A 100 -17.50 9.86 2.94
N GLU A 101 -17.98 9.78 1.71
CA GLU A 101 -19.20 10.45 1.26
C GLU A 101 -20.43 9.87 1.97
N GLU A 102 -20.54 8.54 2.05
CA GLU A 102 -21.61 7.84 2.76
C GLU A 102 -21.65 8.22 4.25
N ALA A 103 -20.48 8.36 4.90
CA ALA A 103 -20.39 8.78 6.29
C ALA A 103 -20.92 10.21 6.55
N VAL A 104 -20.85 11.08 5.54
CA VAL A 104 -21.40 12.45 5.59
C VAL A 104 -22.86 12.49 5.08
N GLY A 105 -23.41 11.36 4.62
CA GLY A 105 -24.76 11.24 4.09
C GLY A 105 -24.89 11.58 2.60
N LEU A 106 -23.76 11.77 1.90
CA LEU A 106 -23.71 11.90 0.45
C LEU A 106 -23.69 10.50 -0.17
N LYS A 107 -24.87 9.96 -0.49
CA LYS A 107 -24.98 8.69 -1.22
C LYS A 107 -25.31 8.95 -2.69
N THR A 108 -24.64 8.24 -3.58
CA THR A 108 -25.04 8.17 -4.99
C THR A 108 -26.25 7.26 -5.10
N ASP A 109 -27.46 7.83 -5.11
CA ASP A 109 -28.70 7.10 -5.40
C ASP A 109 -28.80 6.86 -6.91
N ASN A 110 -28.01 5.91 -7.40
CA ASN A 110 -28.24 5.33 -8.72
C ASN A 110 -29.49 4.43 -8.59
N GLY A 111 -30.67 5.05 -8.50
CA GLY A 111 -31.94 4.33 -8.39
C GLY A 111 -32.16 3.32 -9.52
N GLU A 112 -33.25 2.53 -9.45
CA GLU A 112 -33.60 1.60 -10.52
C GLU A 112 -33.79 2.37 -11.84
N ARG A 113 -32.85 2.21 -12.78
CA ARG A 113 -33.06 2.65 -14.16
C ARG A 113 -34.33 1.96 -14.65
N SER A 114 -35.39 2.72 -14.91
CA SER A 114 -36.64 2.19 -15.45
C SER A 114 -36.34 1.42 -16.74
N ARG A 115 -36.38 0.08 -16.66
CA ARG A 115 -36.41 -0.77 -17.85
C ARG A 115 -37.80 -0.62 -18.44
N ASN A 116 -37.95 0.25 -19.44
CA ASN A 116 -39.14 0.25 -20.27
C ASN A 116 -39.36 -1.16 -20.82
N LYS A 117 -40.52 -1.75 -20.48
CA LYS A 117 -41.06 -2.99 -21.04
C LYS A 117 -40.91 -2.98 -22.56
N MET A 118 -40.27 -4.00 -23.12
CA MET A 118 -40.54 -4.42 -24.49
C MET A 118 -41.17 -5.79 -24.39
N GLU A 119 -42.51 -5.80 -24.31
CA GLU A 119 -43.33 -7.00 -24.45
C GLU A 119 -43.22 -7.50 -25.90
N LEU A 120 -43.03 -8.81 -26.06
CA LEU A 120 -43.35 -9.58 -27.26
C LEU A 120 -44.27 -10.73 -26.85
#